data_AF-A0AAE0YVT3-F1
#
_entry.id   AF-A0AAE0YVT3-F1
#
_cell.length_a   1.000
_cell.length_b   1.000
_cell.length_c   1.000
_cell.angle_alpha   90.00
_cell.angle_beta   90.00
_cell.angle_gamma   90.00
#
_symmetry.space_group_name_H-M   'P 1'
#
loop_
_entity.id
_entity.type
_entity.pdbx_description
1 polymer ?
#
loop_
_entity_poly.entity_id
_entity_poly.type
_entity_poly.pdbx_seq_one_letter_code
_entity_poly.pdbx_strand_id
1 'polypeptide(L)'
;ISELGNFFDDIRSRGQSVYDEWSTLNSSTGDIWRLVLSDENLEEYYTHQNQTDMLQDLPEVLSEVAANYTLHRDNYDFRFELGNLDSLFLMSVERMMEAMRMFKAGSNLDKDFIQSNFLRLDIYYKEKSYEQITQQRAYDLFALMCDIGGSMGLFVGASVLTICEGGVGASQRQAMRNTALSTAETDRDRAPTLENENNTDESADMKN
;
A
#
# COMPACT_ATOMS: atom_id res chain seq x y z
N ILE A 1 21.68 -2.13 -37.53
CA ILE A 1 22.52 -3.25 -38.01
C ILE A 1 23.08 -2.92 -39.39
N SER A 2 22.27 -2.64 -40.41
CA SER A 2 22.74 -2.14 -41.72
C SER A 2 23.81 -1.06 -41.62
N GLU A 3 23.54 0.04 -40.90
CA GLU A 3 24.51 1.14 -40.67
C GLU A 3 25.82 0.67 -40.00
N LEU A 4 25.75 -0.35 -39.14
CA LEU A 4 26.91 -0.89 -38.42
C LEU A 4 27.73 -1.87 -39.29
N GLY A 5 27.06 -2.66 -40.14
CA GLY A 5 27.73 -3.45 -41.18
C GLY A 5 28.47 -2.52 -42.17
N ASN A 6 27.76 -1.51 -42.69
CA ASN A 6 28.34 -0.48 -43.55
C ASN A 6 29.55 0.22 -42.89
N PHE A 7 29.50 0.47 -41.58
CA PHE A 7 30.64 1.02 -40.83
C PHE A 7 31.83 0.05 -40.79
N PHE A 8 31.62 -1.22 -40.43
CA PHE A 8 32.71 -2.21 -40.42
C PHE A 8 33.30 -2.45 -41.82
N ASP A 9 32.47 -2.39 -42.87
CA ASP A 9 32.92 -2.49 -44.26
C ASP A 9 33.74 -1.26 -44.71
N ASP A 10 33.34 -0.04 -44.33
CA ASP A 10 34.12 1.19 -44.55
C ASP A 10 35.46 1.13 -43.80
N ILE A 11 35.48 0.69 -42.54
CA ILE A 11 36.72 0.50 -41.77
C ILE A 11 37.63 -0.54 -42.44
N ARG A 12 37.09 -1.67 -42.93
CA ARG A 12 37.88 -2.70 -43.62
C ARG A 12 38.44 -2.18 -44.95
N SER A 13 37.66 -1.37 -45.68
CA SER A 13 38.11 -0.72 -46.91
C SER A 13 39.21 0.31 -46.65
N ARG A 14 39.13 1.10 -45.56
CA ARG A 14 40.19 2.02 -45.14
C ARG A 14 41.47 1.29 -44.73
N GLY A 15 41.34 0.21 -43.97
CA GLY A 15 42.47 -0.64 -43.57
C GLY A 15 43.23 -1.20 -44.78
N GLN A 16 42.52 -1.56 -45.85
CA GLN A 16 43.13 -1.96 -47.11
C GLN A 16 43.83 -0.78 -47.81
N SER A 17 43.20 0.40 -47.90
CA SER A 17 43.83 1.60 -48.49
C SER A 17 45.16 1.94 -47.80
N VAL A 18 45.19 1.94 -46.46
CA VAL A 18 46.40 2.22 -45.67
C VAL A 18 47.50 1.18 -45.92
N TYR A 19 47.14 -0.10 -46.06
CA TYR A 19 48.11 -1.15 -46.40
C TYR A 19 48.74 -0.98 -47.79
N ASP A 20 47.92 -0.59 -48.78
CA ASP A 20 48.36 -0.37 -50.16
C ASP A 20 49.16 0.93 -50.30
N GLU A 21 48.76 2.00 -49.60
CA GLU A 21 49.52 3.25 -49.46
C GLU A 21 50.89 3.01 -48.80
N TRP A 22 50.94 2.27 -47.69
CA TRP A 22 52.21 1.95 -47.01
C TRP A 22 53.14 1.09 -47.87
N SER A 23 52.57 0.13 -48.61
CA SER A 23 53.34 -0.70 -49.55
C SER A 23 53.84 0.13 -50.75
N THR A 24 53.11 1.17 -51.15
CA THR A 24 53.55 2.15 -52.16
C THR A 24 54.68 3.04 -51.61
N LEU A 25 54.57 3.54 -50.38
CA LEU A 25 55.61 4.33 -49.71
C LEU A 25 56.94 3.59 -49.58
N ASN A 26 56.90 2.27 -49.32
CA ASN A 26 58.10 1.41 -49.32
C ASN A 26 58.80 1.46 -50.70
N SER A 27 58.06 1.20 -51.78
CA SER A 27 58.62 1.27 -53.15
C SER A 27 59.18 2.65 -53.46
N SER A 28 58.42 3.73 -53.19
CA SER A 28 58.85 5.11 -53.45
C SER A 28 60.09 5.50 -52.66
N THR A 29 60.25 4.99 -51.43
CA THR A 29 61.45 5.23 -50.62
C THR A 29 62.66 4.47 -51.18
N GLY A 30 62.45 3.24 -51.66
CA GLY A 30 63.49 2.51 -52.41
C GLY A 30 63.92 3.24 -53.70
N ASP A 31 62.98 3.85 -54.42
CA ASP A 31 63.29 4.65 -55.61
C ASP A 31 64.04 5.95 -55.28
N ILE A 32 63.76 6.58 -54.13
CA ILE A 32 64.56 7.71 -53.62
C ILE A 32 65.99 7.25 -53.27
N TRP A 33 66.16 6.14 -52.56
CA TRP A 33 67.50 5.61 -52.25
C TRP A 33 68.30 5.23 -53.51
N ARG A 34 67.64 4.69 -54.53
CA ARG A 34 68.26 4.48 -55.86
C ARG A 34 68.77 5.78 -56.46
N LEU A 35 67.97 6.85 -56.46
CA LEU A 35 68.38 8.15 -57.00
C LEU A 35 69.54 8.77 -56.21
N VAL A 36 69.56 8.64 -54.88
CA VAL A 36 70.59 9.23 -54.03
C VAL A 36 71.92 8.47 -54.09
N LEU A 37 71.90 7.13 -54.10
CA LEU A 37 73.11 6.29 -54.07
C LEU A 37 73.62 5.90 -55.48
N SER A 38 73.06 6.46 -56.56
CA SER A 38 73.58 6.30 -57.92
C SER A 38 73.96 7.62 -58.62
N ASP A 39 73.95 8.74 -57.90
CA ASP A 39 74.46 10.02 -58.41
C ASP A 39 75.97 10.13 -58.18
N GLU A 40 76.73 9.92 -59.27
CA GLU A 40 78.18 10.02 -59.36
C GLU A 40 78.75 11.35 -58.82
N ASN A 41 77.96 12.44 -58.83
CA ASN A 41 78.37 13.75 -58.31
C ASN A 41 78.29 13.84 -56.77
N LEU A 42 77.52 12.97 -56.12
CA LEU A 42 77.31 12.99 -54.67
C LEU A 42 78.36 12.15 -53.92
N GLU A 43 78.91 11.10 -54.55
CA GLU A 43 79.95 10.24 -53.95
C GLU A 43 81.22 11.04 -53.55
N GLU A 44 81.71 11.91 -54.43
CA GLU A 44 82.85 12.79 -54.14
C GLU A 44 82.53 13.78 -53.00
N TYR A 45 81.31 14.30 -52.96
CA TYR A 45 80.85 15.20 -51.90
C TYR A 45 80.74 14.51 -50.54
N TYR A 46 80.12 13.31 -50.45
CA TYR A 46 80.01 12.57 -49.19
C TYR A 46 81.38 12.10 -48.69
N THR A 47 82.29 11.73 -49.60
CA THR A 47 83.69 11.43 -49.29
C THR A 47 84.39 12.65 -48.67
N HIS A 48 84.21 13.86 -49.24
CA HIS A 48 84.77 15.09 -48.67
C HIS A 48 84.11 15.50 -47.34
N GLN A 49 82.82 15.27 -47.16
CA GLN A 49 82.10 15.54 -45.90
C GLN A 49 82.28 14.43 -44.84
N ASN A 50 83.01 13.35 -45.16
CA ASN A 50 83.26 12.21 -44.29
C ASN A 50 81.95 11.53 -43.80
N GLN A 51 80.92 11.48 -44.66
CA GLN A 51 79.63 10.85 -44.36
C GLN A 51 79.59 9.40 -44.86
N THR A 52 79.92 8.46 -43.97
CA THR A 52 79.93 7.01 -44.27
C THR A 52 78.57 6.44 -44.63
N ASP A 53 77.49 7.00 -44.07
CA ASP A 53 76.13 6.45 -44.19
C ASP A 53 75.57 6.60 -45.62
N MET A 54 76.13 7.54 -46.38
CA MET A 54 75.77 7.82 -47.77
C MET A 54 76.68 7.10 -48.78
N LEU A 55 77.58 6.24 -48.29
CA LEU A 55 78.53 5.43 -49.07
C LEU A 55 78.28 3.91 -48.88
N GLN A 56 77.06 3.55 -48.49
CA GLN A 56 76.63 2.16 -48.26
C GLN A 56 76.19 1.47 -49.56
N ASP A 57 76.31 0.14 -49.60
CA ASP A 57 75.89 -0.68 -50.74
C ASP A 57 74.38 -0.57 -50.98
N LEU A 58 73.98 0.02 -52.10
CA LEU A 58 72.58 0.16 -52.54
C LEU A 58 71.71 -1.11 -52.35
N PRO A 59 72.15 -2.34 -52.71
CA PRO A 59 71.31 -3.53 -52.48
C PRO A 59 71.11 -3.88 -51.00
N GLU A 60 72.06 -3.56 -50.13
CA GLU A 60 71.94 -3.76 -48.68
C GLU A 60 70.94 -2.76 -48.09
N VAL A 61 71.12 -1.47 -48.37
CA VAL A 61 70.21 -0.38 -47.96
C VAL A 61 68.77 -0.65 -48.42
N LEU A 62 68.58 -1.04 -49.69
CA LEU A 62 67.25 -1.39 -50.21
C LEU A 62 66.63 -2.59 -49.48
N SER A 63 67.43 -3.55 -49.04
CA SER A 63 66.93 -4.71 -48.29
C SER A 63 66.55 -4.34 -46.85
N GLU A 64 67.34 -3.51 -46.17
CA GLU A 64 67.07 -3.06 -44.81
C GLU A 64 65.84 -2.13 -44.78
N VAL A 65 65.78 -1.16 -45.68
CA VAL A 65 64.63 -0.26 -45.84
C VAL A 65 63.37 -1.08 -46.12
N ALA A 66 63.41 -2.01 -47.08
CA ALA A 66 62.25 -2.85 -47.40
C ALA A 66 61.79 -3.71 -46.21
N ALA A 67 62.73 -4.28 -45.43
CA ALA A 67 62.44 -5.06 -44.24
C ALA A 67 61.86 -4.21 -43.10
N ASN A 68 62.43 -3.02 -42.84
CA ASN A 68 61.91 -2.10 -41.83
C ASN A 68 60.50 -1.62 -42.20
N TYR A 69 60.23 -1.30 -43.47
CA TYR A 69 58.90 -0.92 -43.94
C TYR A 69 57.88 -2.07 -43.81
N THR A 70 58.23 -3.33 -44.11
CA THR A 70 57.30 -4.46 -43.92
C THR A 70 57.10 -4.78 -42.44
N LEU A 71 58.15 -4.78 -41.62
CA LEU A 71 58.04 -4.99 -40.17
C LEU A 71 57.13 -3.95 -39.52
N HIS A 72 57.27 -2.67 -39.85
CA HIS A 72 56.37 -1.64 -39.32
C HIS A 72 54.94 -1.76 -39.86
N ARG A 73 54.76 -2.08 -41.14
CA ARG A 73 53.43 -2.31 -41.74
C ARG A 73 52.70 -3.45 -41.04
N ASP A 74 53.38 -4.59 -40.88
CA ASP A 74 52.76 -5.84 -40.45
C ASP A 74 52.55 -5.86 -38.92
N ASN A 75 53.36 -5.12 -38.15
CA ASN A 75 53.11 -4.85 -36.72
C ASN A 75 51.95 -3.87 -36.45
N TYR A 76 51.54 -3.07 -37.43
CA TYR A 76 50.46 -2.07 -37.30
C TYR A 76 49.32 -2.28 -38.31
N ASP A 77 49.16 -3.51 -38.83
CA ASP A 77 48.10 -3.83 -39.78
C ASP A 77 46.74 -3.92 -39.08
N PHE A 78 45.97 -2.82 -39.15
CA PHE A 78 44.61 -2.70 -38.60
C PHE A 78 43.67 -3.83 -39.06
N ARG A 79 43.92 -4.49 -40.20
CA ARG A 79 43.10 -5.61 -40.69
C ARG A 79 43.23 -6.84 -39.78
N PHE A 80 44.38 -7.03 -39.12
CA PHE A 80 44.60 -8.14 -38.18
C PHE A 80 43.92 -7.94 -36.83
N GLU A 81 43.96 -6.71 -36.28
CA GLU A 81 43.29 -6.34 -35.02
C GLU A 81 41.75 -6.47 -35.11
N LEU A 82 41.17 -6.22 -36.30
CA LEU A 82 39.74 -6.39 -36.55
C LEU A 82 39.36 -7.84 -36.86
N GLY A 83 40.11 -8.50 -37.75
CA GLY A 83 40.03 -9.94 -38.04
C GLY A 83 38.64 -10.46 -38.41
N ASN A 84 37.98 -11.10 -37.44
CA ASN A 84 36.64 -11.71 -37.53
C ASN A 84 35.71 -11.19 -36.40
N LEU A 85 36.17 -10.21 -35.62
CA LEU A 85 35.46 -9.77 -34.42
C LEU A 85 34.19 -8.98 -34.76
N ASP A 86 34.20 -8.26 -35.89
CA ASP A 86 33.05 -7.62 -36.52
C ASP A 86 31.98 -8.65 -36.96
N SER A 87 32.40 -9.70 -37.68
CA SER A 87 31.56 -10.80 -38.16
C SER A 87 30.92 -11.57 -37.00
N LEU A 88 31.72 -11.98 -36.01
CA LEU A 88 31.23 -12.63 -34.78
C LEU A 88 30.25 -11.75 -34.01
N PHE A 89 30.53 -10.45 -33.88
CA PHE A 89 29.65 -9.51 -33.22
C PHE A 89 28.32 -9.36 -33.96
N LEU A 90 28.34 -9.09 -35.26
CA LEU A 90 27.13 -8.92 -36.08
C LEU A 90 26.28 -10.20 -36.06
N MET A 91 26.88 -11.39 -36.24
CA MET A 91 26.17 -12.67 -36.10
C MET A 91 25.52 -12.86 -34.72
N SER A 92 26.16 -12.40 -33.64
CA SER A 92 25.58 -12.47 -32.29
C SER A 92 24.37 -11.54 -32.12
N VAL A 93 24.44 -10.33 -32.68
CA VAL A 93 23.36 -9.33 -32.63
C VAL A 93 22.18 -9.76 -33.50
N GLU A 94 22.41 -10.32 -34.68
CA GLU A 94 21.35 -10.86 -35.52
C GLU A 94 20.63 -12.04 -34.87
N ARG A 95 21.37 -12.99 -34.28
CA ARG A 95 20.78 -14.10 -33.50
C ARG A 95 19.94 -13.59 -32.33
N MET A 96 20.41 -12.58 -31.60
CA MET A 96 19.68 -11.96 -30.50
C MET A 96 18.39 -11.27 -30.98
N MET A 97 18.45 -10.51 -32.08
CA MET A 97 17.26 -9.89 -32.68
C MET A 97 16.25 -10.94 -33.16
N GLU A 98 16.71 -12.02 -33.79
CA GLU A 98 15.80 -13.04 -34.32
C GLU A 98 15.14 -13.85 -33.19
N ALA A 99 15.88 -14.16 -32.12
CA ALA A 99 15.31 -14.70 -30.89
C ALA A 99 14.26 -13.73 -30.27
N MET A 100 14.50 -12.42 -30.31
CA MET A 100 13.54 -11.42 -29.84
C MET A 100 12.30 -11.31 -30.76
N ARG A 101 12.45 -11.47 -32.07
CA ARG A 101 11.32 -11.54 -33.03
C ARG A 101 10.48 -12.79 -32.81
N MET A 102 11.13 -13.96 -32.67
CA MET A 102 10.48 -15.22 -32.33
C MET A 102 9.71 -15.12 -31.01
N PHE A 103 10.33 -14.54 -29.97
CA PHE A 103 9.67 -14.27 -28.69
C PHE A 103 8.45 -13.34 -28.86
N LYS A 104 8.59 -12.22 -29.59
CA LYS A 104 7.48 -11.29 -29.84
C LYS A 104 6.33 -11.92 -30.65
N ALA A 105 6.63 -12.83 -31.58
CA ALA A 105 5.63 -13.55 -32.34
C ALA A 105 4.87 -14.55 -31.45
N GLY A 106 5.60 -15.33 -30.65
CA GLY A 106 5.04 -16.27 -29.67
C GLY A 106 4.37 -15.59 -28.47
N SER A 107 4.70 -14.34 -28.17
CA SER A 107 4.07 -13.53 -27.13
C SER A 107 2.78 -12.83 -27.59
N ASN A 108 2.16 -13.26 -28.69
CA ASN A 108 0.72 -13.09 -28.86
C ASN A 108 0.00 -14.00 -27.84
N LEU A 109 -0.02 -13.55 -26.59
CA LEU A 109 -0.91 -14.07 -25.57
C LEU A 109 -2.34 -13.82 -26.05
N ASP A 110 -2.98 -14.88 -26.52
CA ASP A 110 -4.35 -14.80 -27.04
C ASP A 110 -5.29 -14.27 -25.95
N LYS A 111 -6.30 -13.50 -26.35
CA LYS A 111 -7.28 -12.92 -25.42
C LYS A 111 -7.99 -14.01 -24.63
N ASP A 112 -8.27 -15.12 -25.28
CA ASP A 112 -8.95 -16.28 -24.69
C ASP A 112 -8.02 -16.99 -23.69
N PHE A 113 -6.70 -17.04 -23.94
CA PHE A 113 -5.72 -17.54 -22.98
C PHE A 113 -5.62 -16.64 -21.73
N ILE A 114 -5.59 -15.31 -21.91
CA ILE A 114 -5.58 -14.37 -20.77
C ILE A 114 -6.88 -14.48 -19.97
N GLN A 115 -8.05 -14.47 -20.62
CA GLN A 115 -9.35 -14.58 -19.93
C GLN A 115 -9.54 -15.92 -19.19
N SER A 116 -8.99 -17.02 -19.70
CA SER A 116 -9.12 -18.34 -19.07
C SER A 116 -8.13 -18.59 -17.93
N ASN A 117 -7.00 -17.87 -17.86
CA ASN A 117 -5.92 -18.14 -16.89
C ASN A 117 -5.69 -17.01 -15.86
N PHE A 118 -6.06 -15.75 -16.14
CA PHE A 118 -5.86 -14.63 -15.21
C PHE A 118 -7.14 -14.22 -14.50
N LEU A 119 -7.26 -14.59 -13.21
CA LEU A 119 -8.28 -14.07 -12.30
C LEU A 119 -7.70 -12.94 -11.42
N ARG A 120 -8.38 -11.80 -11.38
CA ARG A 120 -8.10 -10.73 -10.40
C ARG A 120 -9.19 -10.71 -9.34
N LEU A 121 -8.80 -10.87 -8.07
CA LEU A 121 -9.68 -10.83 -6.91
C LEU A 121 -9.23 -9.72 -5.96
N ASP A 122 -9.90 -8.56 -6.05
CA ASP A 122 -9.70 -7.46 -5.11
C ASP A 122 -10.77 -7.56 -4.00
N ILE A 123 -10.34 -7.71 -2.74
CA ILE A 123 -11.23 -7.81 -1.57
C ILE A 123 -11.18 -6.51 -0.78
N TYR A 124 -12.34 -5.93 -0.49
CA TYR A 124 -12.49 -4.70 0.28
C TYR A 124 -13.73 -4.72 1.17
N TYR A 125 -13.64 -4.06 2.32
CA TYR A 125 -14.78 -3.81 3.21
C TYR A 125 -15.76 -2.84 2.53
N LYS A 126 -17.04 -3.24 2.44
CA LYS A 126 -18.11 -2.42 1.86
C LYS A 126 -18.22 -1.04 2.52
N GLU A 127 -18.19 -1.03 3.85
CA GLU A 127 -18.29 0.15 4.72
C GLU A 127 -17.36 -0.09 5.93
N LYS A 128 -16.88 0.98 6.59
CA LYS A 128 -16.04 0.89 7.81
C LYS A 128 -16.86 0.62 9.08
N SER A 129 -17.71 -0.40 9.03
CA SER A 129 -18.46 -0.89 10.20
C SER A 129 -17.80 -2.16 10.75
N TYR A 130 -17.82 -2.32 12.08
CA TYR A 130 -17.41 -3.54 12.75
C TYR A 130 -18.55 -4.00 13.68
N GLU A 131 -18.88 -5.28 13.64
CA GLU A 131 -19.89 -5.86 14.53
C GLU A 131 -19.22 -6.39 15.79
N GLN A 132 -19.60 -5.87 16.96
CA GLN A 132 -19.06 -6.27 18.25
C GLN A 132 -20.15 -6.90 19.13
N ILE A 133 -20.22 -8.22 19.13
CA ILE A 133 -21.15 -8.98 19.97
C ILE A 133 -20.57 -9.09 21.39
N THR A 134 -21.21 -8.44 22.37
CA THR A 134 -20.83 -8.52 23.79
C THR A 134 -21.95 -9.14 24.62
N GLN A 135 -21.64 -10.17 25.41
CA GLN A 135 -22.58 -10.70 26.40
C GLN A 135 -22.64 -9.79 27.64
N GLN A 136 -23.81 -9.23 27.92
CA GLN A 136 -24.07 -8.46 29.14
C GLN A 136 -24.74 -9.34 30.18
N ARG A 137 -24.42 -9.13 31.46
CA ARG A 137 -25.01 -9.90 32.57
C ARG A 137 -26.44 -9.40 32.80
N ALA A 138 -27.43 -10.27 32.60
CA ALA A 138 -28.85 -9.90 32.72
C ALA A 138 -29.32 -9.54 34.14
N TYR A 139 -28.49 -9.81 35.15
CA TYR A 139 -28.73 -9.46 36.54
C TYR A 139 -27.39 -9.19 37.23
N ASP A 140 -27.38 -8.19 38.11
CA ASP A 140 -26.21 -7.76 38.88
C ASP A 140 -26.55 -7.64 40.37
N LEU A 141 -25.53 -7.63 41.24
CA LEU A 141 -25.70 -7.58 42.68
C LEU A 141 -26.51 -6.35 43.14
N PHE A 142 -26.39 -5.21 42.43
CA PHE A 142 -27.19 -4.02 42.73
C PHE A 142 -28.69 -4.25 42.50
N ALA A 143 -29.07 -4.94 41.42
CA ALA A 143 -30.47 -5.27 41.12
C ALA A 143 -31.08 -6.18 42.19
N LEU A 144 -30.34 -7.21 42.62
CA LEU A 144 -30.74 -8.09 43.73
C LEU A 144 -31.02 -7.32 45.02
N MET A 145 -30.17 -6.35 45.35
CA MET A 145 -30.34 -5.54 46.56
C MET A 145 -31.51 -4.55 46.44
N CYS A 146 -31.83 -4.06 45.23
CA CYS A 146 -33.03 -3.26 44.98
C CYS A 146 -34.32 -4.06 45.19
N ASP A 147 -34.41 -5.30 44.67
CA ASP A 147 -35.60 -6.15 44.80
C ASP A 147 -35.86 -6.54 46.28
N ILE A 148 -34.79 -6.86 47.03
CA ILE A 148 -34.85 -7.13 48.47
C ILE A 148 -35.22 -5.86 49.25
N GLY A 149 -34.64 -4.71 48.90
CA GLY A 149 -34.92 -3.43 49.56
C GLY A 149 -36.37 -2.95 49.36
N GLY A 150 -36.89 -3.07 48.13
CA GLY A 150 -38.27 -2.68 47.80
C GLY A 150 -39.32 -3.54 48.51
N SER A 151 -39.12 -4.87 48.52
CA SER A 151 -40.01 -5.79 49.22
C SER A 151 -40.00 -5.60 50.74
N MET A 152 -38.81 -5.46 51.36
CA MET A 152 -38.71 -5.16 52.80
C MET A 152 -39.31 -3.79 53.16
N GLY A 153 -39.07 -2.76 52.33
CA GLY A 153 -39.65 -1.43 52.53
C GLY A 153 -41.18 -1.44 52.52
N LEU A 154 -41.81 -2.25 51.65
CA LEU A 154 -43.25 -2.43 51.60
C LEU A 154 -43.81 -3.05 52.88
N PHE A 155 -43.16 -4.10 53.41
CA PHE A 155 -43.58 -4.73 54.68
C PHE A 155 -43.45 -3.79 55.88
N VAL A 156 -42.38 -2.97 55.94
CA VAL A 156 -42.22 -1.94 56.98
C VAL A 156 -43.31 -0.86 56.84
N GLY A 157 -43.61 -0.40 55.63
CA GLY A 157 -44.67 0.58 55.38
C GLY A 157 -46.06 0.10 55.83
N ALA A 158 -46.42 -1.15 55.50
CA ALA A 158 -47.65 -1.79 55.97
C ALA A 158 -47.70 -1.94 57.51
N SER A 159 -46.56 -2.23 58.14
CA SER A 159 -46.44 -2.32 59.60
C SER A 159 -46.68 -0.97 60.27
N VAL A 160 -46.13 0.12 59.70
CA VAL A 160 -46.34 1.49 60.21
C VAL A 160 -47.80 1.92 60.04
N LEU A 161 -48.42 1.66 58.88
CA LEU A 161 -49.86 1.91 58.67
C LEU A 161 -50.74 1.23 59.73
N THR A 162 -50.44 -0.04 60.05
CA THR A 162 -51.15 -0.82 61.08
C THR A 162 -51.05 -0.17 62.47
N ILE A 163 -49.86 0.36 62.83
CA ILE A 163 -49.66 1.08 64.11
C ILE A 163 -50.44 2.41 64.13
N CYS A 164 -50.42 3.16 63.02
CA CYS A 164 -51.18 4.40 62.88
C CYS A 164 -52.70 4.16 63.00
N GLU A 165 -53.24 3.15 62.32
CA GLU A 165 -54.66 2.79 62.40
C GLU A 165 -55.04 2.39 63.83
N GLY A 166 -54.24 1.57 64.51
CA GLY A 166 -54.46 1.19 65.91
C GLY A 166 -54.55 2.41 66.86
N GLY A 167 -53.67 3.40 66.67
CA GLY A 167 -53.69 4.66 67.43
C GLY A 167 -54.94 5.51 67.18
N VAL A 168 -55.33 5.68 65.91
CA VAL A 168 -56.55 6.43 65.53
C VAL A 168 -57.80 5.72 66.04
N GLY A 169 -57.88 4.39 65.89
CA GLY A 169 -58.98 3.57 66.38
C GLY A 169 -59.13 3.60 67.90
N ALA A 170 -58.02 3.63 68.65
CA ALA A 170 -58.05 3.82 70.10
C ALA A 170 -58.60 5.20 70.49
N SER A 171 -58.20 6.26 69.78
CA SER A 171 -58.71 7.63 70.01
C SER A 171 -60.23 7.73 69.75
N GLN A 172 -60.71 7.19 68.63
CA GLN A 172 -62.15 7.16 68.31
C GLN A 172 -62.96 6.34 69.34
N ARG A 173 -62.45 5.19 69.78
CA ARG A 173 -63.08 4.38 70.84
C ARG A 173 -63.16 5.13 72.17
N GLN A 174 -62.15 5.93 72.51
CA GLN A 174 -62.18 6.75 73.72
C GLN A 174 -63.21 7.89 73.59
N ALA A 175 -63.30 8.55 72.43
CA ALA A 175 -64.32 9.57 72.17
C ALA A 175 -65.74 9.00 72.29
N MET A 176 -66.02 7.83 71.69
CA MET A 176 -67.32 7.16 71.80
C MET A 176 -67.67 6.76 73.24
N ARG A 177 -66.70 6.28 74.03
CA ARG A 177 -66.91 5.97 75.46
C ARG A 177 -67.25 7.22 76.28
N ASN A 178 -66.56 8.33 76.04
CA ASN A 178 -66.83 9.59 76.72
C ASN A 178 -68.23 10.14 76.38
N THR A 179 -68.64 10.09 75.11
CA THR A 179 -69.99 10.50 74.70
C THR A 179 -71.08 9.62 75.31
N ALA A 180 -70.90 8.30 75.31
CA ALA A 180 -71.87 7.37 75.89
C ALA A 180 -72.08 7.57 77.40
N LEU A 181 -71.02 7.94 78.14
CA LEU A 181 -71.12 8.32 79.56
C LEU A 181 -71.98 9.59 79.75
N SER A 182 -71.79 10.62 78.94
CA SER A 182 -72.54 11.88 79.04
C SER A 182 -74.05 11.69 78.79
N THR A 183 -74.45 10.84 77.85
CA THR A 183 -75.88 10.56 77.60
C THR A 183 -76.53 9.82 78.76
N ALA A 184 -75.81 8.88 79.39
CA ALA A 184 -76.30 8.09 80.52
C ALA A 184 -76.49 8.89 81.83
N GLU A 185 -75.92 10.09 81.93
CA GLU A 185 -76.22 11.04 82.99
C GLU A 185 -77.47 11.87 82.66
N THR A 186 -77.61 12.31 81.41
CA THR A 186 -78.71 13.18 80.95
C THR A 186 -80.10 12.52 81.06
N ASP A 187 -80.20 11.21 80.83
CA ASP A 187 -81.49 10.49 80.80
C ASP A 187 -82.06 10.16 82.19
N ARG A 188 -81.37 10.51 83.28
CA ARG A 188 -81.86 10.29 84.67
C ARG A 188 -82.75 11.42 85.21
N ASP A 189 -82.71 12.61 84.61
CA ASP A 189 -83.34 13.82 85.18
C ASP A 189 -84.76 14.09 84.64
N ARG A 190 -85.41 13.15 83.95
CA ARG A 190 -86.64 13.41 83.16
C ARG A 190 -87.84 12.50 83.49
N ALA A 191 -88.50 12.77 84.60
CA ALA A 191 -89.82 12.19 84.95
C ALA A 191 -90.92 13.28 85.03
N PRO A 192 -92.10 13.11 84.39
CA PRO A 192 -93.14 14.15 84.32
C PRO A 192 -94.23 14.05 85.40
N THR A 193 -94.89 15.18 85.67
CA THR A 193 -96.09 15.33 86.53
C THR A 193 -97.36 15.68 85.73
N LEU A 194 -98.53 15.65 86.39
CA LEU A 194 -99.87 15.71 85.80
C LEU A 194 -100.67 16.94 86.29
N GLU A 195 -101.61 17.46 85.48
CA GLU A 195 -102.66 18.40 85.92
C GLU A 195 -103.93 18.29 85.04
N ASN A 196 -105.06 18.86 85.50
CA ASN A 196 -106.42 18.53 85.00
C ASN A 196 -107.47 19.63 85.33
N GLU A 197 -108.40 19.95 84.41
CA GLU A 197 -109.56 20.86 84.63
C GLU A 197 -110.86 20.39 83.93
N ASN A 198 -112.02 20.93 84.33
CA ASN A 198 -113.37 20.39 84.08
C ASN A 198 -114.44 21.47 83.81
N ASN A 199 -115.60 21.06 83.24
CA ASN A 199 -116.93 21.73 83.19
C ASN A 199 -117.08 22.99 82.29
N THR A 200 -118.26 23.36 81.75
CA THR A 200 -119.65 22.79 81.65
C THR A 200 -120.28 23.27 80.30
N ASP A 201 -121.55 23.10 79.86
CA ASP A 201 -122.85 22.57 80.35
C ASP A 201 -123.31 21.38 79.44
N GLU A 202 -124.47 20.71 79.46
CA GLU A 202 -125.90 20.91 79.86
C GLU A 202 -126.77 21.77 78.89
N SER A 203 -128.02 21.40 78.50
CA SER A 203 -128.91 20.27 78.89
C SER A 203 -129.82 19.77 77.73
N ALA A 204 -130.49 18.62 77.95
CA ALA A 204 -131.68 18.07 77.24
C ALA A 204 -131.48 17.57 75.77
N ASP A 205 -132.30 16.64 75.24
CA ASP A 205 -133.56 16.05 75.77
C ASP A 205 -133.63 14.51 75.58
N MET A 206 -134.71 13.87 76.07
CA MET A 206 -134.74 12.47 76.50
C MET A 206 -135.85 11.62 75.86
N LYS A 207 -135.47 10.46 75.27
CA LYS A 207 -136.27 9.26 74.95
C LYS A 207 -137.58 9.42 74.12
N ASN A 208 -137.57 8.82 72.93
CA ASN A 208 -138.24 7.53 72.67
C ASN A 208 -137.66 6.85 71.43
#